data_AF-A0A529XRQ3-F1
#
_entry.id   AF-A0A529XRQ3-F1
#
_cell.length_a   1.000
_cell.length_b   1.000
_cell.length_c   1.000
_cell.angle_alpha   90.00
_cell.angle_beta   90.00
_cell.angle_gamma   90.00
#
_symmetry.space_group_name_H-M   'P 1'
#
loop_
_entity.id
_entity.type
_entity.pdbx_description
1 polymer ?
#
loop_
_entity_poly.entity_id
_entity_poly.type
_entity_poly.pdbx_seq_one_letter_code
_entity_poly.pdbx_strand_id
1 'polypeptide(L)' 'MKLFDCPNCGHRLYFENAQCLNCSSLVLYDPEQAKFVPSGEGGVLPCGNADECACNWRAENGRTFCRACALN' A
#
# COMPACT_ATOMS: atom_id res chain seq x y z
N MET A 1 -6.62 14.34 -9.73
CA MET A 1 -6.36 12.90 -9.47
C MET A 1 -4.86 12.68 -9.55
N LYS A 2 -4.21 12.21 -8.47
CA LYS A 2 -2.78 11.89 -8.51
C LYS A 2 -2.63 10.50 -9.13
N LEU A 3 -1.76 10.40 -10.13
CA LEU A 3 -1.41 9.14 -10.76
C LEU A 3 -0.23 8.53 -10.01
N PHE A 4 -0.28 7.22 -9.81
CA PHE A 4 0.81 6.45 -9.25
C PHE A 4 1.27 5.41 -10.25
N ASP A 5 2.46 4.85 -10.03
CA ASP A 5 3.04 3.84 -10.89
C ASP A 5 3.41 2.62 -10.04
N CYS A 6 3.26 1.43 -10.62
CA CYS A 6 3.63 0.17 -9.98
C CYS A 6 5.14 0.12 -9.81
N PRO A 7 5.66 -0.10 -8.59
CA PRO A 7 7.11 -0.15 -8.35
C PRO A 7 7.79 -1.35 -9.03
N ASN A 8 7.03 -2.38 -9.42
CA ASN A 8 7.57 -3.58 -10.06
C ASN A 8 7.59 -3.50 -11.60
N CYS A 9 6.53 -2.99 -12.24
CA CYS A 9 6.41 -3.00 -13.72
C CYS A 9 6.19 -1.62 -14.36
N GLY A 10 6.07 -0.55 -13.57
CA GLY A 10 5.80 0.81 -14.07
C GLY A 10 4.39 1.03 -14.62
N HIS A 11 3.49 0.06 -14.53
CA HIS A 11 2.10 0.24 -14.95
C HIS A 11 1.38 1.24 -14.03
N ARG A 12 0.48 2.04 -14.61
CA ARG A 12 -0.30 3.04 -13.89
C ARG A 12 -1.18 2.38 -12.82
N LEU A 13 -1.15 2.95 -11.62
CA LEU A 13 -1.97 2.58 -10.48
C LEU A 13 -2.86 3.74 -10.05
N TYR A 14 -4.04 3.39 -9.58
CA TYR A 14 -4.96 4.28 -8.88
C TYR A 14 -4.78 4.10 -7.37
N PHE A 15 -5.12 5.14 -6.62
CA PHE A 15 -4.91 5.16 -5.16
C PHE A 15 -5.63 4.00 -4.45
N GLU A 16 -6.74 3.50 -4.97
CA GLU A 16 -7.51 2.41 -4.36
C GLU A 16 -6.94 1.01 -4.67
N ASN A 17 -5.93 0.91 -5.53
CA ASN A 17 -5.35 -0.39 -5.88
C ASN A 17 -4.45 -0.91 -4.76
N ALA A 18 -4.70 -2.14 -4.31
CA ALA A 18 -3.80 -2.94 -3.45
C ALA A 18 -2.99 -3.97 -4.25
N GLN A 19 -3.32 -4.15 -5.53
CA GLN A 19 -2.65 -5.06 -6.46
C GLN A 19 -2.54 -4.40 -7.83
N CYS A 20 -1.41 -4.59 -8.50
CA CYS A 20 -1.25 -4.13 -9.87
C CYS A 20 -2.03 -5.02 -10.84
N LEU A 21 -2.89 -4.42 -11.66
CA LEU A 21 -3.72 -5.13 -12.64
C LEU A 21 -2.92 -5.69 -13.84
N ASN A 22 -1.66 -5.25 -14.02
CA ASN A 22 -0.81 -5.69 -15.12
C ASN A 22 0.14 -6.83 -14.73
N CYS A 23 0.85 -6.71 -13.59
CA CYS A 23 1.81 -7.74 -13.15
C CYS A 23 1.37 -8.54 -11.92
N SER A 24 0.16 -8.29 -11.40
CA SER A 24 -0.39 -8.95 -10.20
C SER A 24 0.41 -8.75 -8.90
N SER A 25 1.40 -7.86 -8.89
CA SER A 25 2.18 -7.55 -7.69
C SER A 25 1.33 -6.84 -6.64
N LEU A 26 1.42 -7.32 -5.40
CA LEU A 26 0.82 -6.67 -4.24
C LEU A 26 1.60 -5.41 -3.89
N VAL A 27 0.87 -4.33 -3.67
CA VAL A 27 1.42 -3.01 -3.41
C VAL A 27 0.71 -2.37 -2.23
N LEU A 28 1.46 -1.57 -1.47
CA LEU A 28 0.96 -0.83 -0.32
C LEU A 28 1.29 0.64 -0.50
N TYR A 29 0.34 1.50 -0.16
CA TYR A 29 0.55 2.93 -0.16
C TYR A 29 1.43 3.34 1.02
N ASP A 30 2.52 4.04 0.73
CA ASP A 30 3.39 4.68 1.70
C ASP A 30 3.02 6.18 1.77
N PRO A 31 2.46 6.65 2.90
CA PRO A 31 2.05 8.06 3.04
C PRO A 31 3.21 9.02 3.22
N GLU A 32 4.40 8.56 3.64
CA GLU A 32 5.57 9.41 3.84
C GLU A 32 6.20 9.80 2.49
N GLN A 33 6.25 8.85 1.57
CA GLN A 33 6.80 9.03 0.23
C GLN A 33 5.73 9.35 -0.81
N ALA A 34 4.45 9.25 -0.42
CA ALA A 34 3.28 9.41 -1.27
C ALA A 34 3.40 8.63 -2.59
N LYS A 35 3.73 7.33 -2.46
CA LYS A 35 3.93 6.36 -3.56
C LYS A 35 3.53 4.95 -3.14
N PHE A 36 3.41 4.04 -4.11
CA PHE A 36 3.27 2.61 -3.83
C PHE A 36 4.62 1.94 -3.61
N VAL A 37 4.67 1.02 -2.65
CA VAL A 37 5.80 0.15 -2.35
C VAL A 37 5.36 -1.31 -2.44
N PRO A 38 6.25 -2.24 -2.82
CA PRO A 38 5.92 -3.67 -2.86
C PRO A 38 5.61 -4.20 -1.46
N SER A 39 4.54 -5.00 -1.34
CA SER A 39 4.17 -5.64 -0.08
C SER A 39 5.13 -6.79 0.25
N GLY A 40 5.57 -6.90 1.50
CA GLY A 40 6.43 -7.99 1.99
C GLY A 40 7.93 -7.79 1.79
N GLU A 41 8.36 -6.84 0.96
CA GLU A 41 9.77 -6.47 0.83
C GLU A 41 10.21 -5.53 1.96
N GLY A 42 11.41 -5.76 2.50
CA GLY A 42 12.01 -4.85 3.49
C GLY A 42 11.23 -4.67 4.79
N GLY A 43 10.37 -5.62 5.15
CA GLY A 43 9.51 -5.53 6.35
C GLY A 43 8.29 -4.62 6.17
N VAL A 44 7.96 -4.24 4.92
CA VAL A 44 6.73 -3.50 4.62
C VAL A 44 5.53 -4.45 4.73
N LEU A 45 4.78 -4.34 5.82
CA LEU A 45 3.59 -5.12 6.09
C LEU A 45 2.31 -4.31 5.79
N PRO A 46 1.21 -4.95 5.39
CA PRO A 46 -0.08 -4.30 5.23
C PRO A 46 -0.64 -3.83 6.58
N CYS A 47 -1.50 -2.81 6.55
CA CYS A 47 -2.30 -2.43 7.70
C CYS A 47 -3.20 -3.60 8.16
N GLY A 48 -3.40 -3.76 9.47
CA GLY A 48 -4.29 -4.78 10.03
C GLY A 48 -5.77 -4.64 9.64
N ASN A 49 -6.15 -3.51 9.01
CA ASN A 49 -7.48 -3.28 8.44
C ASN A 49 -7.51 -3.50 6.92
N ALA A 50 -6.48 -4.15 6.35
CA ALA A 50 -6.42 -4.45 4.93
C ALA A 50 -7.57 -5.37 4.49
N ASP A 51 -7.84 -6.43 5.25
CA ASP A 51 -8.92 -7.37 4.94
C ASP A 51 -10.30 -6.82 5.32
N GLU A 52 -10.45 -6.24 6.52
CA GLU A 52 -11.74 -5.79 7.05
C GLU A 52 -12.25 -4.48 6.42
N CYS A 53 -11.35 -3.58 6.02
CA CYS A 53 -11.72 -2.26 5.50
C CYS A 53 -11.11 -1.94 4.12
N ALA A 54 -10.55 -2.94 3.43
CA ALA A 54 -9.84 -2.75 2.16
C ALA A 54 -8.74 -1.67 2.24
N CYS A 55 -8.14 -1.46 3.43
CA CYS A 55 -7.08 -0.47 3.60
C CYS A 55 -5.83 -0.92 2.86
N ASN A 56 -5.39 -0.13 1.88
CA ASN A 56 -4.23 -0.47 1.07
C ASN A 56 -2.93 0.19 1.54
N TRP A 57 -2.87 0.70 2.77
CA TRP A 57 -1.69 1.37 3.31
C TRP A 57 -0.77 0.36 3.99
N ARG A 58 0.53 0.65 3.99
CA ARG A 58 1.46 -0.09 4.86
C ARG A 58 1.22 0.23 6.32
N ALA A 59 1.41 -0.76 7.20
CA ALA A 59 1.52 -0.54 8.62
C ALA A 59 2.76 0.29 8.94
N GLU A 60 2.71 1.04 10.05
CA GLU A 60 3.91 1.68 10.59
C GLU A 60 4.88 0.61 11.11
N ASN A 61 6.18 0.93 11.11
CA ASN A 61 7.22 -0.01 11.55
C ASN A 61 6.95 -0.52 12.97
N GLY A 62 6.86 -1.85 13.12
CA GLY A 62 6.59 -2.51 14.40
C GLY A 62 5.17 -2.33 14.92
N ARG A 63 4.24 -1.81 14.10
CA ARG A 63 2.83 -1.64 14.47
C ARG A 63 1.92 -2.49 13.58
N THR A 64 0.71 -2.76 14.07
CA THR A 64 -0.33 -3.46 13.33
C THR A 64 -1.06 -2.54 12.35
N PHE A 65 -1.26 -1.27 12.71
CA PHE A 65 -2.05 -0.33 11.92
C PHE A 65 -1.18 0.68 11.16
N CYS A 66 -1.72 1.22 10.06
CA CYS A 66 -1.17 2.37 9.38
C CYS A 66 -1.48 3.65 10.15
N ARG A 67 -0.80 4.75 9.80
CA ARG A 67 -0.98 6.06 10.44
C ARG A 67 -2.44 6.54 10.47
N ALA A 68 -3.22 6.25 9.42
CA ALA A 68 -4.62 6.67 9.35
C ALA A 68 -5.54 5.80 10.22
N CYS A 69 -5.42 4.46 10.11
CA CYS A 69 -6.24 3.54 10.89
C CYS A 69 -5.93 3.60 12.39
N ALA A 70 -4.71 3.97 12.79
CA ALA A 70 -4.33 4.15 14.19
C ALA A 70 -5.02 5.35 14.88
N LEU A 71 -5.71 6.22 14.13
CA LEU A 71 -6.40 7.41 14.65
C LEU A 71 -7.92 7.23 14.76
N ASN A 72 -8.45 6.03 14.44
CA ASN A 72 -9.86 5.70 14.56
C ASN A 72 -10.13 4.88 15.83
#